data_AF-A0A0S3UAF8-F1
#
_entry.id   AF-A0A0S3UAF8-F1
#
_cell.length_a   1.000
_cell.length_b   1.000
_cell.length_c   1.000
_cell.angle_alpha   90.00
_cell.angle_beta   90.00
_cell.angle_gamma   90.00
#
_symmetry.space_group_name_H-M   'P 1'
#
loop_
_entity.id
_entity.type
_entity.pdbx_description
1 polymer ?
#
loop_
_entity_poly.entity_id
_entity_poly.type
_entity_poly.pdbx_seq_one_letter_code
_entity_poly.pdbx_strand_id
1 'polypeptide(L)'
;MSEFSSNTRELLSEQTEATLIYSLQATAEGNTASATVKVDPNRLEAVLTVQNLPPLPPGKVYALWTVVSENAPVTSDDKSAILTDVFNVDAQGTVSQSILVPKVFRSANLVSKVAVTIEDAAAPQNHQGKPVLITK
;
A
#
# COMPACT_ATOMS: atom_id res chain seq x y z
N MET A 1 -21.98 42.71 -37.05
CA MET A 1 -21.14 41.50 -37.20
C MET A 1 -20.78 41.07 -35.80
N SER A 2 -21.46 40.03 -35.31
CA SER A 2 -21.22 39.43 -34.01
C SER A 2 -20.37 38.19 -34.24
N GLU A 3 -19.18 38.14 -33.66
CA GLU A 3 -18.49 36.87 -33.44
C GLU A 3 -18.19 36.75 -31.95
N PHE A 4 -19.12 36.07 -31.29
CA PHE A 4 -18.94 35.53 -29.96
C PHE A 4 -18.03 34.31 -30.05
N SER A 5 -17.02 34.30 -29.18
CA SER A 5 -16.60 33.18 -28.35
C SER A 5 -16.38 31.82 -29.02
N SER A 6 -15.13 31.38 -29.08
CA SER A 6 -14.78 29.96 -28.95
C SER A 6 -13.31 29.79 -28.57
N ASN A 7 -12.96 30.23 -27.36
CA ASN A 7 -11.69 29.84 -26.72
C ASN A 7 -11.92 29.11 -25.39
N THR A 8 -13.01 28.35 -25.30
CA THR A 8 -13.27 27.46 -24.16
C THR A 8 -13.33 26.00 -24.63
N ARG A 9 -12.20 25.54 -25.14
CA ARG A 9 -11.78 24.14 -25.02
C ARG A 9 -10.48 24.13 -24.22
N GLU A 10 -10.54 24.61 -22.98
CA GLU A 10 -9.68 24.04 -21.95
C GLU A 10 -10.07 22.57 -21.87
N LEU A 11 -9.28 21.75 -22.54
CA LEU A 11 -9.20 20.33 -22.27
C LEU A 11 -9.08 20.22 -20.75
N LEU A 12 -10.09 19.61 -20.12
CA LEU A 12 -9.97 19.02 -18.80
C LEU A 12 -8.77 18.08 -18.91
N SER A 13 -7.58 18.54 -18.55
CA SER A 13 -6.46 17.66 -18.33
C SER A 13 -6.87 16.83 -17.13
N GLU A 14 -7.40 15.63 -17.38
CA GLU A 14 -7.31 14.55 -16.40
C GLU A 14 -5.82 14.43 -16.09
N GLN A 15 -5.41 15.05 -15.00
CA GLN A 15 -4.04 15.03 -14.53
C GLN A 15 -3.79 13.60 -14.07
N THR A 16 -3.45 12.72 -15.01
CA THR A 16 -3.22 11.30 -14.74
C THR A 16 -2.03 11.20 -13.81
N GLU A 17 -2.27 10.72 -12.59
CA GLU A 17 -1.19 10.48 -11.65
C GLU A 17 -0.34 9.30 -12.13
N ALA A 18 0.98 9.46 -12.07
CA ALA A 18 1.89 8.38 -12.44
C ALA A 18 1.74 7.19 -11.48
N THR A 19 1.94 5.97 -12.00
CA THR A 19 2.01 4.76 -11.18
C THR A 19 3.09 4.90 -10.12
N LEU A 20 2.73 4.59 -8.86
CA LEU A 20 3.67 4.59 -7.74
C LEU A 20 4.15 3.17 -7.49
N ILE A 21 5.45 2.99 -7.22
CA ILE A 21 6.05 1.68 -6.97
C ILE A 21 6.75 1.72 -5.62
N TYR A 22 6.31 0.83 -4.72
CA TYR A 22 6.90 0.65 -3.40
C TYR A 22 7.57 -0.71 -3.34
N SER A 23 8.90 -0.71 -3.19
CA SER A 23 9.69 -1.92 -3.00
C SER A 23 10.00 -2.10 -1.51
N LEU A 24 9.51 -3.20 -0.93
CA LEU A 24 9.71 -3.55 0.46
C LEU A 24 10.79 -4.63 0.56
N GLN A 25 11.64 -4.52 1.57
CA GLN A 25 12.67 -5.50 1.89
C GLN A 25 12.54 -5.98 3.32
N ALA A 26 13.04 -7.18 3.58
CA ALA A 26 13.08 -7.74 4.92
C ALA A 26 13.82 -6.84 5.91
N THR A 27 13.27 -6.75 7.12
CA THR A 27 13.89 -5.98 8.22
C THR A 27 15.00 -6.75 8.92
N ALA A 28 14.98 -8.08 8.87
CA ALA A 28 16.02 -8.95 9.40
C ALA A 28 17.17 -9.11 8.39
N GLU A 29 18.41 -9.02 8.87
CA GLU A 29 19.60 -9.21 8.06
C GLU A 29 19.67 -10.63 7.46
N GLY A 30 20.12 -10.75 6.21
CA GLY A 30 20.23 -12.02 5.50
C GLY A 30 18.90 -12.64 5.03
N ASN A 31 17.76 -12.06 5.39
CA ASN A 31 16.46 -12.50 4.90
C ASN A 31 16.21 -11.94 3.49
N THR A 32 15.85 -12.81 2.54
CA THR A 32 15.63 -12.49 1.13
C THR A 32 14.18 -12.20 0.77
N ALA A 33 13.29 -12.17 1.78
CA ALA A 33 11.89 -11.81 1.58
C ALA A 33 11.74 -10.39 1.07
N SER A 34 10.81 -10.21 0.13
CA SER A 34 10.55 -8.92 -0.50
C SER A 34 9.11 -8.82 -0.97
N ALA A 35 8.67 -7.58 -1.20
CA ALA A 35 7.39 -7.32 -1.83
C ALA A 35 7.47 -6.07 -2.71
N THR A 36 6.59 -6.00 -3.70
CA THR A 36 6.35 -4.82 -4.52
C THR A 36 4.87 -4.47 -4.46
N VAL A 37 4.56 -3.21 -4.21
CA VAL A 37 3.20 -2.66 -4.35
C VAL A 37 3.22 -1.65 -5.49
N LYS A 38 2.59 -2.01 -6.61
CA LYS A 38 2.47 -1.15 -7.79
C LYS A 38 1.07 -0.53 -7.81
N VAL A 39 0.99 0.74 -7.45
CA VAL A 39 -0.25 1.48 -7.23
C VAL A 39 -0.62 2.30 -8.47
N ASP A 40 -1.87 2.21 -8.89
CA ASP A 40 -2.51 3.16 -9.79
C ASP A 40 -3.36 4.14 -8.95
N PRO A 41 -2.88 5.38 -8.72
CA PRO A 41 -3.61 6.34 -7.88
C PRO A 41 -4.93 6.79 -8.49
N ASN A 42 -5.05 6.76 -9.82
CA ASN A 42 -6.27 7.17 -10.52
C ASN A 42 -7.43 6.22 -10.17
N ARG A 43 -7.12 4.92 -10.05
CA ARG A 43 -8.10 3.86 -9.72
C ARG A 43 -8.17 3.52 -8.24
N LEU A 44 -7.15 3.89 -7.45
CA LEU A 44 -6.97 3.42 -6.06
C LEU A 44 -6.92 1.90 -5.97
N GLU A 45 -6.28 1.30 -6.97
CA GLU A 45 -5.98 -0.12 -7.06
C GLU A 45 -4.47 -0.31 -7.07
N ALA A 46 -4.02 -1.47 -6.60
CA ALA A 46 -2.63 -1.86 -6.72
C ALA A 46 -2.48 -3.35 -7.02
N VAL A 47 -1.33 -3.73 -7.54
CA VAL A 47 -0.88 -5.13 -7.54
C VAL A 47 0.16 -5.29 -6.44
N LEU A 48 -0.14 -6.18 -5.48
CA LEU A 48 0.79 -6.67 -4.48
C LEU A 48 1.45 -7.93 -5.02
N THR A 49 2.78 -7.95 -5.07
CA THR A 49 3.57 -9.15 -5.37
C THR A 49 4.57 -9.39 -4.23
N VAL A 50 4.60 -10.59 -3.68
CA VAL A 50 5.46 -10.98 -2.56
C VAL A 50 6.29 -12.19 -2.94
N GLN A 51 7.53 -12.26 -2.45
CA GLN A 51 8.43 -13.39 -2.64
C GLN A 51 9.16 -13.75 -1.35
N ASN A 52 9.39 -15.05 -1.15
CA ASN A 52 10.19 -15.63 -0.06
C ASN A 52 9.71 -15.30 1.37
N LEU A 53 8.45 -14.92 1.56
CA LEU A 53 7.87 -14.87 2.92
C LEU A 53 7.52 -16.29 3.38
N PRO A 54 7.82 -16.70 4.61
CA PRO A 54 7.45 -18.04 5.07
C PRO A 54 5.92 -18.20 5.19
N PRO A 55 5.34 -19.37 4.88
CA PRO A 55 3.96 -19.68 5.25
C PRO A 55 3.77 -19.52 6.77
N LEU A 56 2.65 -18.91 7.17
CA LEU A 56 2.35 -18.66 8.58
C LEU A 56 1.60 -19.83 9.22
N PRO A 57 1.76 -20.04 10.54
CA PRO A 57 0.95 -21.01 11.27
C PRO A 57 -0.53 -20.58 11.29
N PRO A 58 -1.47 -21.51 11.54
CA PRO A 58 -2.89 -21.19 11.69
C PRO A 58 -3.14 -20.08 12.72
N GLY A 59 -4.05 -19.16 12.40
CA GLY A 59 -4.39 -18.02 13.26
C GLY A 59 -3.49 -16.80 13.08
N LYS A 60 -2.52 -16.84 12.18
CA LYS A 60 -1.69 -15.68 11.79
C LYS A 60 -1.89 -15.33 10.33
N VAL A 61 -1.74 -14.03 10.04
CA VAL A 61 -1.85 -13.46 8.69
C VAL A 61 -0.75 -12.41 8.48
N TYR A 62 -0.42 -12.15 7.22
CA TYR A 62 0.32 -10.95 6.88
C TYR A 62 -0.64 -9.78 6.74
N ALA A 63 -0.28 -8.64 7.30
CA ALA A 63 -1.02 -7.39 7.16
C ALA A 63 -0.15 -6.37 6.42
N LEU A 64 -0.67 -5.83 5.31
CA LEU A 64 -0.07 -4.74 4.56
C LEU A 64 -0.57 -3.41 5.13
N TRP A 65 0.37 -2.54 5.48
CA TRP A 65 0.10 -1.24 6.10
C TRP A 65 0.59 -0.12 5.21
N THR A 66 -0.25 0.90 5.04
CA THR A 66 0.14 2.20 4.51
C THR A 66 0.38 3.14 5.68
N VAL A 67 1.64 3.46 5.94
CA VAL A 67 2.03 4.42 6.98
C VAL A 67 1.95 5.82 6.39
N VAL A 68 1.24 6.70 7.07
CA VAL A 68 1.08 8.09 6.67
C VAL A 68 1.94 9.01 7.55
N SER A 69 2.06 10.26 7.17
CA SER A 69 2.68 11.30 8.01
C SER A 69 1.93 11.43 9.35
N GLU A 70 2.66 11.58 10.47
CA GLU A 70 2.11 11.54 11.84
C GLU A 70 0.97 12.54 12.11
N ASN A 71 0.88 13.62 11.34
CA ASN A 71 -0.15 14.65 11.50
C ASN A 71 -1.32 14.53 10.50
N ALA A 72 -1.37 13.46 9.70
CA ALA A 72 -2.46 13.25 8.75
C ALA A 72 -3.70 12.70 9.48
N PRO A 73 -4.85 13.40 9.50
CA PRO A 73 -6.05 12.99 10.24
C PRO A 73 -6.85 11.93 9.48
N VAL A 74 -6.19 10.85 9.06
CA VAL A 74 -6.73 9.82 8.16
C VAL A 74 -6.77 8.42 8.79
N THR A 75 -6.20 8.26 9.99
CA THR A 75 -6.22 7.04 10.79
C THR A 75 -6.21 7.38 12.28
N SER A 76 -6.71 6.46 13.10
CA SER A 76 -6.63 6.50 14.57
C SER A 76 -5.63 5.48 15.13
N ASP A 77 -4.88 4.79 14.26
CA ASP A 77 -3.81 3.88 14.66
C ASP A 77 -2.65 4.67 15.29
N ASP A 78 -2.17 4.22 16.44
CA ASP A 78 -1.10 4.89 17.21
C ASP A 78 0.23 5.00 16.43
N LYS A 79 0.43 4.19 15.39
CA LYS A 79 1.62 4.22 14.52
C LYS A 79 1.35 4.94 13.20
N SER A 80 0.25 5.70 13.10
CA SER A 80 -0.15 6.42 11.90
C SER A 80 -0.24 5.51 10.67
N ALA A 81 -0.73 4.28 10.84
CA ALA A 81 -0.89 3.32 9.75
C ALA A 81 -2.37 3.06 9.41
N ILE A 82 -2.62 2.76 8.15
CA ILE A 82 -3.90 2.28 7.64
C ILE A 82 -3.70 0.82 7.25
N LEU A 83 -4.55 -0.08 7.76
CA LEU A 83 -4.58 -1.46 7.30
C LEU A 83 -5.10 -1.47 5.87
N THR A 84 -4.24 -1.83 4.92
CA THR A 84 -4.53 -1.77 3.49
C THR A 84 -5.01 -3.11 2.96
N ASP A 85 -4.36 -4.21 3.37
CA ASP A 85 -4.77 -5.55 2.97
C ASP A 85 -4.31 -6.59 4.00
N VAL A 86 -4.95 -7.76 3.97
CA VAL A 86 -4.58 -8.93 4.77
C VAL A 86 -4.45 -10.13 3.85
N PHE A 87 -3.33 -10.83 3.91
CA PHE A 87 -3.03 -11.91 2.97
C PHE A 87 -2.28 -13.07 3.61
N ASN A 88 -2.28 -14.19 2.87
CA ASN A 88 -1.44 -15.34 3.11
C ASN A 88 -0.57 -15.58 1.88
N VAL A 89 0.53 -16.30 2.07
CA VAL A 89 1.39 -16.75 0.97
C VAL A 89 1.18 -18.24 0.72
N ASP A 90 1.47 -18.68 -0.50
CA ASP A 90 1.49 -20.09 -0.84
C ASP A 90 2.68 -20.83 -0.18
N ALA A 91 2.79 -22.14 -0.43
CA ALA A 91 3.85 -22.97 0.12
C ALA A 91 5.28 -22.56 -0.33
N GLN A 92 5.38 -21.79 -1.43
CA GLN A 92 6.62 -21.24 -1.96
C GLN A 92 6.90 -19.83 -1.41
N GLY A 93 6.04 -19.31 -0.54
CA GLY A 93 6.19 -18.00 0.05
C GLY A 93 5.85 -16.85 -0.88
N THR A 94 4.98 -17.10 -1.86
CA THR A 94 4.62 -16.17 -2.92
C THR A 94 3.14 -15.79 -2.84
N VAL A 95 2.82 -14.56 -3.24
CA VAL A 95 1.46 -14.15 -3.60
C VAL A 95 1.53 -13.06 -4.67
N SER A 96 0.56 -13.03 -5.58
CA SER A 96 0.33 -11.92 -6.49
C SER A 96 -1.16 -11.65 -6.60
N GLN A 97 -1.62 -10.49 -6.13
CA GLN A 97 -3.05 -10.16 -6.12
C GLN A 97 -3.30 -8.67 -6.35
N SER A 98 -4.51 -8.37 -6.86
CA SER A 98 -5.00 -7.00 -6.93
C SER A 98 -5.62 -6.62 -5.59
N ILE A 99 -5.34 -5.40 -5.11
CA ILE A 99 -5.84 -4.87 -3.84
C ILE A 99 -6.40 -3.48 -4.04
N LEU A 100 -7.35 -3.09 -3.18
CA LEU A 100 -7.74 -1.68 -3.05
C LEU A 100 -6.73 -0.98 -2.15
N VAL A 101 -6.45 0.29 -2.44
CA VAL A 101 -5.55 1.09 -1.61
C VAL A 101 -6.23 2.35 -1.07
N PRO A 102 -5.79 2.85 0.10
CA PRO A 102 -6.28 4.11 0.67
C PRO A 102 -6.18 5.32 -0.27
N LYS A 103 -7.11 6.27 -0.12
CA LYS A 103 -7.14 7.53 -0.90
C LYS A 103 -5.86 8.37 -0.76
N VAL A 104 -5.08 8.17 0.29
CA VAL A 104 -3.82 8.90 0.52
C VAL A 104 -2.79 8.69 -0.59
N PHE A 105 -2.91 7.63 -1.40
CA PHE A 105 -2.06 7.43 -2.58
C PHE A 105 -2.30 8.44 -3.71
N ARG A 106 -3.44 9.16 -3.72
CA ARG A 106 -3.68 10.30 -4.63
C ARG A 106 -3.03 11.61 -4.20
N SER A 107 -2.47 11.62 -2.99
CA SER A 107 -1.87 12.81 -2.41
C SER A 107 -0.38 12.60 -2.33
N ALA A 108 0.35 13.30 -3.20
CA ALA A 108 1.80 13.34 -3.12
C ALA A 108 2.22 13.70 -1.68
N ASN A 109 3.13 12.91 -1.11
CA ASN A 109 3.76 13.11 0.19
C ASN A 109 2.93 12.79 1.46
N LEU A 110 1.76 12.16 1.35
CA LEU A 110 1.05 11.66 2.55
C LEU A 110 1.51 10.27 2.98
N VAL A 111 1.93 9.42 2.05
CA VAL A 111 2.46 8.08 2.35
C VAL A 111 3.93 8.19 2.71
N SER A 112 4.26 7.88 3.97
CA SER A 112 5.63 7.93 4.49
C SER A 112 6.35 6.60 4.26
N LYS A 113 5.66 5.47 4.50
CA LYS A 113 6.17 4.11 4.30
C LYS A 113 5.06 3.14 3.92
N VAL A 114 5.46 2.01 3.35
CA VAL A 114 4.60 0.82 3.25
C VAL A 114 5.30 -0.32 3.99
N ALA A 115 4.56 -1.08 4.81
CA ALA A 115 5.11 -2.13 5.64
C ALA A 115 4.25 -3.38 5.62
N VAL A 116 4.86 -4.54 5.87
CA VAL A 116 4.14 -5.78 6.14
C VAL A 116 4.50 -6.24 7.55
N THR A 117 3.49 -6.60 8.34
CA THR A 117 3.65 -7.22 9.66
C THR A 117 3.03 -8.63 9.67
N ILE A 118 3.32 -9.39 10.72
CA ILE A 118 2.59 -10.62 11.04
C ILE A 118 1.63 -10.29 12.18
N GLU A 119 0.34 -10.53 11.96
CA GLU A 119 -0.72 -10.19 12.92
C GLU A 119 -1.58 -11.39 13.28
N ASP A 120 -2.41 -11.21 14.30
CA ASP A 120 -3.48 -12.15 14.62
C ASP A 120 -4.60 -12.07 13.58
N ALA A 121 -5.03 -13.22 13.06
CA ALA A 121 -6.07 -13.30 12.03
C ALA A 121 -7.44 -12.80 12.53
N ALA A 122 -7.73 -12.90 13.83
CA ALA A 122 -9.01 -12.47 14.38
C ALA A 122 -9.12 -10.95 14.55
N ALA A 123 -7.99 -10.25 14.64
CA ALA A 123 -7.97 -8.80 14.82
C ALA A 123 -6.67 -8.15 14.26
N PRO A 124 -6.39 -8.27 12.95
CA PRO A 124 -5.17 -7.73 12.36
C PRO A 124 -5.06 -6.21 12.51
N GLN A 125 -6.19 -5.50 12.58
CA GLN A 125 -6.27 -4.05 12.81
C GLN A 125 -5.69 -3.58 14.14
N ASN A 126 -5.45 -4.48 15.10
CA ASN A 126 -4.82 -4.11 16.37
C ASN A 126 -3.33 -3.76 16.22
N HIS A 127 -2.73 -4.06 15.05
CA HIS A 127 -1.39 -3.63 14.66
C HIS A 127 -0.32 -3.91 15.73
N GLN A 128 -0.27 -5.14 16.25
CA GLN A 128 0.64 -5.50 17.35
C GLN A 128 2.00 -5.99 16.84
N GLY A 129 2.03 -6.52 15.62
CA GLY A 129 3.22 -7.02 14.97
C GLY A 129 4.26 -5.93 14.69
N LYS A 130 5.53 -6.36 14.62
CA LYS A 130 6.62 -5.53 14.11
C LYS A 130 6.74 -5.72 12.59
N PRO A 131 7.21 -4.71 11.85
CA PRO A 131 7.46 -4.86 10.41
C PRO A 131 8.45 -5.99 10.13
N VAL A 132 8.02 -6.92 9.27
CA VAL A 132 8.87 -7.96 8.70
C VAL A 132 9.37 -7.58 7.32
N LEU A 133 8.59 -6.80 6.56
CA LEU A 133 9.03 -6.09 5.35
C LEU A 133 8.72 -4.59 5.49
N ILE A 134 9.56 -3.73 4.94
CA ILE A 134 9.30 -2.29 4.92
C ILE A 134 9.95 -1.61 3.71
N THR A 135 9.34 -0.54 3.21
CA THR A 135 9.95 0.33 2.19
C THR A 135 11.20 0.99 2.76
N LYS A 136 12.30 0.87 2.02
CA LYS A 136 13.55 1.59 2.31
C LYS A 136 13.39 3.08 2.05
#